data_AF-F2E179-F1
#
_entry.id   AF-F2E179-F1
#
_cell.length_a   1.000
_cell.length_b   1.000
_cell.length_c   1.000
_cell.angle_alpha   90.00
_cell.angle_beta   90.00
_cell.angle_gamma   90.00
#
_symmetry.space_group_name_H-M   'P 1'
#
loop_
_entity.id
_entity.type
_entity.pdbx_description
1 polymer ?
#
loop_
_entity_poly.entity_id
_entity_poly.type
_entity_poly.pdbx_seq_one_letter_code
_entity_poly.pdbx_strand_id
1 'polypeptide(L)'
;QPFLRQHRPRVNGEIPNVDNATLDHERLLERLGTYGLAEFQIEGDGNCQFRALADQIFRNPEYHKQVRKAVMKQLKEFRKRYEGYVPMEYKVYLKKMKRSGEWGDHLTLQAAADRVTCHF
;
A
#
# COMPACT_ATOMS: atom_id res chain seq x y z
N GLN A 1 -9.60 30.19 0.30
CA GLN A 1 -8.81 28.98 0.64
C GLN A 1 -9.66 28.16 1.60
N PRO A 2 -9.95 26.88 1.36
CA PRO A 2 -10.69 26.10 2.34
C PRO A 2 -9.79 25.91 3.56
N PHE A 3 -10.29 26.33 4.72
CA PHE A 3 -9.66 26.07 6.00
C PHE A 3 -9.66 24.55 6.21
N LEU A 4 -8.49 23.90 6.06
CA LEU A 4 -8.34 22.49 6.41
C LEU A 4 -8.72 22.33 7.89
N ARG A 5 -9.84 21.63 8.17
CA ARG A 5 -10.22 21.31 9.55
C ARG A 5 -9.04 20.58 10.22
N GLN A 6 -8.61 21.10 11.36
CA GLN A 6 -7.49 20.54 12.13
C GLN A 6 -7.73 19.04 12.36
N HIS A 7 -6.86 18.19 11.81
CA HIS A 7 -6.95 16.77 12.07
C HIS A 7 -6.55 16.48 13.51
N ARG A 8 -7.44 15.84 14.28
CA ARG A 8 -7.03 15.15 15.49
C ARG A 8 -6.95 13.65 15.19
N PRO A 9 -5.76 13.04 15.24
CA PRO A 9 -5.62 11.59 15.15
C PRO A 9 -6.49 10.93 16.23
N ARG A 10 -7.16 9.84 15.87
CA ARG A 10 -7.90 8.99 16.80
C ARG A 10 -7.38 7.57 16.63
N VAL A 11 -7.24 6.85 17.73
CA VAL A 11 -6.97 5.41 17.69
C VAL A 11 -8.32 4.71 17.73
N ASN A 12 -8.64 3.93 16.70
CA ASN A 12 -9.85 3.11 16.69
C ASN A 12 -9.62 1.92 17.62
N GLY A 13 -10.30 1.89 18.77
CA GLY A 13 -10.24 0.76 19.72
C GLY A 13 -11.10 -0.43 19.30
N GLU A 14 -12.14 -0.18 18.50
CA GLU A 14 -13.08 -1.17 17.97
C GLU A 14 -13.34 -0.88 16.48
N ILE A 15 -13.94 -1.84 15.77
CA ILE A 15 -14.36 -1.63 14.38
C ILE A 15 -15.43 -0.53 14.38
N PRO A 16 -15.24 0.58 13.65
CA PRO A 16 -16.23 1.65 13.60
C PRO A 16 -17.54 1.14 13.02
N ASN A 17 -18.67 1.64 13.55
CA ASN A 17 -19.97 1.40 12.94
C ASN A 17 -20.06 2.07 11.54
N VAL A 18 -21.10 1.73 10.79
CA VAL A 18 -21.29 2.20 9.40
C VAL A 18 -21.32 3.72 9.31
N ASP A 19 -21.97 4.39 10.26
CA ASP A 19 -22.06 5.86 10.29
C ASP A 19 -20.67 6.50 10.45
N ASN A 20 -19.85 6.00 11.38
CA ASN A 20 -18.51 6.50 11.60
C ASN A 20 -17.59 6.20 10.40
N ALA A 21 -17.70 5.02 9.79
CA ALA A 21 -16.93 4.68 8.59
C ALA A 21 -17.28 5.60 7.40
N THR A 22 -18.56 5.93 7.25
CA THR A 22 -19.05 6.86 6.22
C THR A 22 -18.48 8.27 6.44
N LEU A 23 -18.56 8.79 7.67
CA LEU A 23 -17.99 10.09 8.02
C LEU A 23 -16.48 10.16 7.82
N ASP A 24 -15.75 9.08 8.14
CA ASP A 24 -14.31 8.99 7.91
C ASP A 24 -13.96 8.98 6.41
N HIS A 25 -14.79 8.32 5.59
CA HIS A 25 -14.63 8.31 4.12
C HIS A 25 -14.93 9.67 3.50
N GLU A 26 -16.00 10.35 3.90
CA GLU A 26 -16.31 11.71 3.46
C GLU A 26 -15.17 12.68 3.78
N ARG A 27 -14.60 12.58 5.00
CA ARG A 27 -13.44 13.38 5.41
C ARG A 27 -12.20 13.08 4.56
N LEU A 28 -12.01 11.83 4.14
CA LEU A 28 -10.93 11.47 3.21
C LEU A 28 -11.15 12.14 1.85
N LEU A 29 -12.36 12.05 1.29
CA LEU A 29 -12.70 12.65 0.00
C LEU A 29 -12.52 14.17 -0.01
N GLU A 30 -12.96 14.87 1.04
CA GLU A 30 -12.76 16.33 1.19
C GLU A 30 -11.27 16.70 1.15
N ARG A 31 -10.43 15.91 1.82
CA ARG A 31 -8.98 16.13 1.85
C ARG A 31 -8.33 15.86 0.51
N LEU A 32 -8.68 14.75 -0.15
CA LEU A 32 -8.18 14.45 -1.48
C LEU A 32 -8.51 15.60 -2.45
N GLY A 33 -9.76 16.09 -2.43
CA GLY A 33 -10.18 17.23 -3.23
C GLY A 33 -9.38 18.51 -2.95
N THR A 34 -9.00 18.76 -1.70
CA THR A 34 -8.14 19.90 -1.34
C THR A 34 -6.77 19.86 -2.02
N TYR A 35 -6.24 18.67 -2.29
CA TYR A 35 -4.96 18.47 -2.97
C TYR A 35 -5.10 18.18 -4.47
N GLY A 36 -6.30 18.28 -5.05
CA GLY A 36 -6.56 17.92 -6.45
C GLY A 36 -6.37 16.43 -6.72
N LEU A 37 -6.52 15.58 -5.70
CA LEU A 37 -6.42 14.13 -5.78
C LEU A 37 -7.83 13.51 -5.79
N ALA A 38 -7.92 12.29 -6.31
CA ALA A 38 -9.14 11.49 -6.30
C ALA A 38 -8.82 10.06 -5.84
N GLU A 39 -9.79 9.43 -5.18
CA GLU A 39 -9.69 8.02 -4.83
C GLU A 39 -10.02 7.17 -6.06
N PHE A 40 -9.19 6.15 -6.31
CA PHE A 40 -9.47 5.13 -7.30
C PHE A 40 -9.75 3.81 -6.59
N GLN A 41 -10.94 3.28 -6.78
CA GLN A 41 -11.38 2.05 -6.12
C GLN A 41 -10.63 0.84 -6.68
N ILE A 42 -9.90 0.16 -5.80
CA ILE A 42 -9.15 -1.06 -6.11
C ILE A 42 -9.90 -2.25 -5.53
N GLU A 43 -9.85 -3.38 -6.23
CA GLU A 43 -10.41 -4.64 -5.74
C GLU A 43 -9.85 -4.99 -4.35
N GLY A 44 -10.76 -5.26 -3.40
CA GLY A 44 -10.45 -5.63 -2.01
C GLY A 44 -9.96 -7.07 -1.84
N ASP A 45 -9.03 -7.51 -2.70
CA ASP A 45 -8.41 -8.83 -2.64
C ASP A 45 -7.01 -8.75 -1.97
N GLY A 46 -6.35 -9.90 -1.82
CA GLY A 46 -4.98 -9.95 -1.30
C GLY A 46 -3.91 -9.38 -2.24
N ASN A 47 -4.29 -8.80 -3.38
CA ASN A 47 -3.39 -8.09 -4.30
C ASN A 47 -3.58 -6.57 -4.26
N CYS A 48 -4.52 -6.05 -3.47
CA CYS A 48 -4.91 -4.64 -3.44
C CYS A 48 -3.72 -3.68 -3.39
N GLN A 49 -2.72 -3.93 -2.53
CA GLN A 49 -1.53 -3.09 -2.44
C GLN A 49 -0.74 -3.05 -3.76
N PHE A 50 -0.56 -4.19 -4.42
CA PHE A 50 0.17 -4.27 -5.69
C PHE A 50 -0.64 -3.71 -6.86
N ARG A 51 -1.97 -3.82 -6.81
CA ARG A 51 -2.88 -3.19 -7.78
C ARG A 51 -2.84 -1.66 -7.64
N ALA A 52 -2.87 -1.14 -6.42
CA ALA A 52 -2.72 0.29 -6.15
C ALA A 52 -1.34 0.81 -6.62
N LEU A 53 -0.25 0.09 -6.34
CA LEU A 53 1.07 0.44 -6.86
C LEU A 53 1.14 0.38 -8.39
N ALA A 54 0.52 -0.63 -9.02
CA ALA A 54 0.48 -0.76 -10.47
C ALA A 54 -0.29 0.39 -11.13
N ASP A 55 -1.40 0.82 -10.55
CA ASP A 55 -2.12 2.01 -10.97
C ASP A 55 -1.24 3.28 -10.86
N GLN A 56 -0.55 3.48 -9.73
CA GLN A 56 0.27 4.67 -9.54
C GLN A 56 1.51 4.72 -10.46
N ILE A 57 2.06 3.57 -10.83
CA ILE A 57 3.27 3.48 -11.67
C ILE A 57 2.93 3.38 -13.17
N PHE A 58 1.94 2.57 -13.53
CA PHE A 58 1.62 2.21 -14.93
C PHE A 58 0.26 2.73 -15.39
N ARG A 59 -0.50 3.42 -14.52
CA ARG A 59 -1.90 3.84 -14.78
C ARG A 59 -2.82 2.67 -15.17
N ASN A 60 -2.48 1.47 -14.68
CA ASN A 60 -3.25 0.27 -14.95
C ASN A 60 -3.01 -0.80 -13.85
N PRO A 61 -4.04 -1.11 -13.03
CA PRO A 61 -3.92 -2.06 -11.93
C PRO A 61 -3.68 -3.52 -12.38
N GLU A 62 -3.90 -3.86 -13.65
CA GLU A 62 -3.68 -5.20 -14.18
C GLU A 62 -2.19 -5.59 -14.24
N TYR A 63 -1.29 -4.61 -14.11
CA TYR A 63 0.15 -4.84 -13.97
C TYR A 63 0.59 -5.26 -12.56
N HIS A 64 -0.35 -5.54 -11.63
CA HIS A 64 -0.03 -5.90 -10.25
C HIS A 64 0.91 -7.12 -10.11
N LYS A 65 0.86 -8.08 -11.04
CA LYS A 65 1.75 -9.26 -11.04
C LYS A 65 3.19 -8.85 -11.33
N GLN A 66 3.39 -7.92 -12.26
CA GLN A 66 4.68 -7.37 -12.65
C GLN A 66 5.26 -6.56 -11.48
N VAL A 67 4.44 -5.73 -10.82
CA VAL A 67 4.84 -5.00 -9.62
C VAL A 67 5.26 -5.98 -8.50
N ARG A 68 4.44 -6.99 -8.18
CA ARG A 68 4.81 -8.00 -7.17
C ARG A 68 6.13 -8.68 -7.53
N LYS A 69 6.34 -9.04 -8.80
CA LYS A 69 7.59 -9.66 -9.26
C LYS A 69 8.79 -8.72 -9.06
N ALA A 70 8.65 -7.43 -9.36
CA ALA A 70 9.70 -6.43 -9.17
C ALA A 70 10.04 -6.21 -7.69
N VAL A 71 9.02 -6.09 -6.83
CA VAL A 71 9.18 -6.00 -5.37
C VAL A 71 9.87 -7.23 -4.81
N MET A 72 9.44 -8.43 -5.22
CA MET A 72 10.07 -9.69 -4.80
C MET A 72 11.52 -9.81 -5.26
N LYS A 73 11.87 -9.22 -6.41
CA LYS A 73 13.26 -9.15 -6.88
C LYS A 73 14.09 -8.24 -5.96
N GLN A 74 13.59 -7.03 -5.66
CA GLN A 74 14.22 -6.08 -4.75
C GLN A 74 14.49 -6.71 -3.36
N LEU A 75 13.48 -7.33 -2.77
CA LEU A 75 13.57 -7.99 -1.46
C LEU A 75 14.65 -9.09 -1.45
N LYS A 76 14.76 -9.87 -2.53
CA LYS A 76 15.77 -10.93 -2.65
C LYS A 76 17.19 -10.38 -2.81
N GLU A 77 17.37 -9.41 -3.68
CA GLU A 77 18.70 -8.86 -4.02
C GLU A 77 19.28 -8.06 -2.86
N PHE A 78 18.45 -7.31 -2.14
CA PHE A 78 18.89 -6.43 -1.05
C PHE A 78 18.46 -6.92 0.33
N ARG A 79 18.47 -8.23 0.55
CA ARG A 79 18.03 -8.91 1.79
C ARG A 79 18.46 -8.20 3.08
N LYS A 80 19.73 -7.80 3.19
CA LYS A 80 20.30 -7.17 4.39
C LYS A 80 19.57 -5.89 4.82
N ARG A 81 18.88 -5.21 3.91
CA ARG A 81 18.10 -3.99 4.20
C ARG A 81 16.77 -4.29 4.88
N TYR A 82 16.21 -5.47 4.65
CA TYR A 82 14.84 -5.79 5.05
C TYR A 82 14.77 -6.87 6.13
N GLU A 83 15.74 -7.78 6.18
CA GLU A 83 15.63 -8.99 7.02
C GLU A 83 15.49 -8.71 8.51
N GLY A 84 16.06 -7.61 9.01
CA GLY A 84 15.94 -7.21 10.43
C GLY A 84 14.53 -6.79 10.86
N TYR A 85 13.64 -6.52 9.90
CA TYR A 85 12.24 -6.14 10.15
C TYR A 85 11.26 -7.30 9.99
N VAL A 86 11.76 -8.49 9.64
CA VAL A 86 10.93 -9.69 9.44
C VAL A 86 10.99 -10.54 10.71
N PRO A 87 9.87 -10.77 11.43
CA PRO A 87 9.84 -11.51 12.69
C PRO A 87 9.92 -13.04 12.50
N MET A 88 10.34 -13.49 11.32
CA MET A 88 10.42 -14.90 10.96
C MET A 88 11.60 -15.14 10.01
N GLU A 89 11.89 -16.41 9.71
CA GLU A 89 12.90 -16.73 8.71
C GLU A 89 12.63 -16.04 7.37
N TYR A 90 13.60 -15.27 6.89
CA TYR A 90 13.44 -14.46 5.68
C TYR A 90 13.06 -15.29 4.45
N LYS A 91 13.56 -16.53 4.35
CA LYS A 91 13.18 -17.46 3.27
C LYS A 91 11.70 -17.83 3.32
N VAL A 92 11.14 -18.02 4.52
CA VAL A 92 9.71 -18.31 4.72
C VAL A 92 8.86 -17.10 4.34
N TYR A 93 9.29 -15.91 4.78
CA TYR A 93 8.66 -14.65 4.38
C TYR A 93 8.60 -14.49 2.86
N LEU A 94 9.73 -14.66 2.16
CA LEU A 94 9.79 -14.56 0.70
C LEU A 94 8.90 -15.61 0.00
N LYS A 95 8.79 -16.82 0.57
CA LYS A 95 7.93 -17.87 0.01
C LYS A 95 6.46 -17.50 0.13
N LYS A 96 6.04 -16.91 1.25
CA LYS A 96 4.67 -16.38 1.44
C LYS A 96 4.41 -15.23 0.47
N MET A 97 5.27 -14.20 0.48
CA MET A 97 5.06 -12.97 -0.28
C MET A 97 5.07 -13.16 -1.81
N LYS A 98 5.70 -14.24 -2.30
CA LYS A 98 5.65 -14.64 -3.71
C LYS A 98 4.24 -15.06 -4.16
N ARG A 99 3.38 -15.55 -3.26
CA ARG A 99 2.06 -16.09 -3.62
C ARG A 99 1.12 -14.96 -4.05
N SER A 100 0.39 -15.17 -5.13
CA SER A 100 -0.71 -14.27 -5.52
C SER A 100 -1.77 -14.29 -4.43
N GLY A 101 -2.33 -13.12 -4.10
CA GLY A 101 -3.27 -12.97 -3.00
C GLY A 101 -2.65 -12.93 -1.60
N GLU A 102 -1.32 -13.03 -1.47
CA GLU A 102 -0.67 -12.72 -0.18
C GLU A 102 -0.67 -11.21 0.02
N TRP A 103 -1.19 -10.76 1.16
CA TRP A 103 -1.30 -9.34 1.51
C TRP A 103 0.10 -8.72 1.57
N GLY A 104 0.25 -7.56 0.94
CA GLY A 104 1.46 -6.76 1.10
C GLY A 104 1.53 -6.14 2.50
N ASP A 105 2.73 -5.75 2.91
CA ASP A 105 3.02 -5.13 4.20
C ASP A 105 3.83 -3.84 4.00
N HIS A 106 4.41 -3.32 5.08
CA HIS A 106 5.27 -2.13 5.02
C HIS A 106 6.60 -2.38 4.29
N LEU A 107 7.11 -3.62 4.27
CA LEU A 107 8.36 -3.95 3.59
C LEU A 107 8.17 -4.06 2.08
N THR A 108 7.02 -4.56 1.61
CA THR A 108 6.70 -4.54 0.19
C THR A 108 6.50 -3.12 -0.34
N LEU A 109 5.95 -2.21 0.47
CA LEU A 109 5.89 -0.78 0.15
C LEU A 109 7.29 -0.16 0.06
N GLN A 110 8.13 -0.38 1.09
CA GLN A 110 9.50 0.15 1.06
C GLN A 110 10.31 -0.40 -0.11
N ALA A 111 10.21 -1.70 -0.38
CA ALA A 111 10.89 -2.31 -1.51
C ALA A 111 10.34 -1.82 -2.86
N ALA A 112 9.04 -1.55 -2.99
CA ALA A 112 8.49 -0.91 -4.18
C ALA A 112 9.08 0.49 -4.39
N ALA A 113 9.12 1.30 -3.33
CA ALA A 113 9.72 2.63 -3.37
C ALA A 113 11.21 2.57 -3.76
N ASP A 114 12.01 1.73 -3.10
CA ASP A 114 13.43 1.56 -3.43
C ASP A 114 13.64 1.13 -4.89
N ARG A 115 12.76 0.26 -5.41
CA ARG A 115 12.86 -0.26 -6.77
C ARG A 115 12.48 0.78 -7.83
N VAL A 116 11.48 1.62 -7.54
CA VAL A 116 10.94 2.64 -8.47
C VAL A 116 11.77 3.91 -8.43
N THR A 117 12.29 4.33 -7.27
CA THR A 117 13.16 5.51 -7.15
C THR A 117 14.47 5.34 -7.92
N CYS A 118 14.93 4.11 -8.15
CA CYS A 118 16.07 3.81 -9.02
C CYS A 118 15.73 3.85 -10.54
N HIS A 119 14.51 4.25 -10.93
CA HIS A 119 14.06 4.33 -12.33
C HIS A 119 13.64 5.75 -12.76
N PHE A 120 13.99 6.78 -11.99
CA PHE A 120 13.88 8.19 -12.38
C PHE A 120 15.25 8.86 -12.38
#